data_AF-A0A0S8FTC4-F1
#
_entry.id   AF-A0A0S8FTC4-F1
#
_cell.length_a   1.000
_cell.length_b   1.000
_cell.length_c   1.000
_cell.angle_alpha   90.00
_cell.angle_beta   90.00
_cell.angle_gamma   90.00
#
_symmetry.space_group_name_H-M   'P 1'
#
loop_
_entity.id
_entity.type
_entity.pdbx_description
1 polymer ?
#
loop_
_entity_poly.entity_id
_entity_poly.type
_entity_poly.pdbx_seq_one_letter_code
_entity_poly.pdbx_strand_id
1 'polypeptide(L)'
;MKKTSTLTLLEELCCKLSIIVKYDKFFGKGGYCRLRDKSYFIINERLSTDAKEQIFIKEMSTFDVQNLSLPSKLKELFEKKCS
;
A
#
# COMPACT_ATOMS: atom_id res chain seq x y z
N MET A 1 2.67 9.93 14.36
CA MET A 1 1.50 9.26 13.75
C MET A 1 1.35 7.89 14.37
N LYS A 2 0.15 7.49 14.84
CA LYS A 2 -0.08 6.15 15.39
C LYS A 2 -0.29 5.19 14.20
N LYS A 3 0.69 4.32 13.94
CA LYS A 3 0.59 3.30 12.88
C LYS A 3 -0.33 2.18 13.37
N THR A 4 -1.25 1.76 12.51
CA THR A 4 -2.07 0.56 12.73
C THR A 4 -1.26 -0.67 12.35
N SER A 5 -1.67 -1.84 12.83
CA SER A 5 -1.07 -3.10 12.40
C SER A 5 -1.25 -3.33 10.90
N THR A 6 -2.34 -2.85 10.30
CA THR A 6 -2.62 -2.97 8.86
C THR A 6 -1.64 -2.15 8.03
N LEU A 7 -1.40 -0.88 8.39
CA LEU A 7 -0.48 -0.01 7.64
C LEU A 7 0.95 -0.59 7.64
N THR A 8 1.41 -1.12 8.77
CA THR A 8 2.72 -1.78 8.87
C THR A 8 2.81 -3.00 7.93
N LEU A 9 1.79 -3.85 7.90
CA LEU A 9 1.77 -5.02 7.01
C LEU A 9 1.79 -4.63 5.52
N LEU A 10 1.12 -3.53 5.15
CA LEU A 10 1.13 -3.01 3.78
C LEU A 10 2.50 -2.45 3.39
N GLU A 11 3.18 -1.76 4.31
CA GLU A 11 4.56 -1.29 4.12
C GLU A 11 5.54 -2.47 3.97
N GLU A 12 5.40 -3.50 4.80
CA GLU A 12 6.19 -4.73 4.71
C GLU A 12 5.99 -5.46 3.38
N LEU A 13 4.75 -5.53 2.90
CA LEU A 13 4.46 -6.11 1.59
C LEU A 13 5.12 -5.30 0.47
N CYS A 14 5.04 -3.98 0.52
CA CYS A 14 5.73 -3.11 -0.44
C CYS A 14 7.25 -3.37 -0.43
N CYS A 15 7.85 -3.53 0.75
CA CYS A 15 9.26 -3.86 0.91
C CYS A 15 9.62 -5.19 0.23
N LYS A 16 8.82 -6.25 0.45
CA LYS A 16 9.00 -7.55 -0.22
C LYS A 16 8.89 -7.47 -1.75
N LEU A 17 8.06 -6.55 -2.24
CA LEU A 17 7.87 -6.29 -3.67
C LEU A 17 8.92 -5.34 -4.27
N SER A 18 9.93 -4.94 -3.50
CA SER A 18 10.90 -3.92 -3.91
C SER A 18 10.25 -2.58 -4.30
N ILE A 19 9.10 -2.26 -3.71
CA ILE A 19 8.38 -1.00 -3.88
C ILE A 19 8.81 -0.05 -2.76
N ILE A 20 9.31 1.12 -3.15
CA ILE A 20 9.80 2.14 -2.21
C ILE A 20 8.63 2.99 -1.74
N VAL A 21 8.25 2.87 -0.47
CA VAL A 21 7.22 3.72 0.15
C VAL A 21 7.86 5.05 0.60
N LYS A 22 7.31 6.17 0.16
CA LYS A 22 7.68 7.52 0.61
C LYS A 22 6.47 8.27 1.13
N TYR A 23 6.62 8.85 2.30
CA TYR A 23 5.67 9.78 2.87
C TYR A 23 6.18 11.20 2.65
N ASP A 24 5.36 12.06 2.05
CA ASP A 24 5.75 13.44 1.75
C ASP A 24 4.56 14.40 1.84
N LYS A 25 4.82 15.71 1.96
CA LYS A 25 3.82 16.78 1.99
C LYS A 25 3.62 17.33 0.58
N PHE A 26 2.49 17.02 -0.05
CA PHE A 26 2.16 17.54 -1.37
C PHE A 26 0.65 17.73 -1.55
N PHE A 27 0.25 18.32 -2.68
CA PHE A 27 -1.16 18.44 -3.06
C PHE A 27 -1.62 17.15 -3.72
N GLY A 28 -2.59 16.47 -3.09
CA GLY A 28 -3.12 15.19 -3.57
C GLY A 28 -3.08 14.10 -2.50
N LYS A 29 -3.57 12.91 -2.86
CA LYS A 29 -3.60 11.76 -1.95
C LYS A 29 -2.32 10.91 -2.01
N GLY A 30 -1.77 10.78 -3.21
CA GLY A 30 -0.69 9.84 -3.50
C GLY A 30 -1.20 8.59 -4.21
N GLY A 31 -0.33 7.61 -4.38
CA GLY A 31 -0.61 6.36 -5.07
C GLY A 31 0.65 5.60 -5.47
N TYR A 32 0.44 4.53 -6.22
CA TYR A 32 1.50 3.75 -6.84
C TYR A 32 1.98 4.43 -8.13
N CYS A 33 3.29 4.49 -8.33
CA CYS A 33 3.85 4.89 -9.60
C CYS A 33 5.15 4.13 -9.89
N ARG A 34 5.46 3.98 -11.18
CA ARG A 34 6.73 3.42 -11.63
C ARG A 34 7.54 4.53 -12.29
N LEU A 35 8.76 4.73 -11.81
CA LEU A 35 9.70 5.68 -12.37
C LEU A 35 10.95 4.92 -12.80
N ARG A 36 11.15 4.81 -14.12
CA ARG A 36 12.16 3.94 -14.75
C ARG A 36 11.96 2.48 -14.29
N ASP A 37 13.00 1.87 -13.74
CA ASP A 37 12.98 0.49 -13.23
C ASP A 37 12.62 0.39 -11.74
N LYS A 38 12.24 1.51 -11.12
CA LYS A 38 11.91 1.54 -9.70
C LYS A 38 10.43 1.80 -9.48
N SER A 39 9.86 0.99 -8.61
CA SER A 39 8.48 1.11 -8.16
C SER A 39 8.42 1.94 -6.89
N TYR A 40 7.49 2.89 -6.84
CA TYR A 40 7.31 3.79 -5.72
C TYR A 40 5.85 3.80 -5.28
N PHE A 41 5.68 3.99 -3.97
CA PHE A 41 4.40 4.30 -3.37
C PHE A 41 4.54 5.65 -2.67
N ILE A 42 3.97 6.69 -3.25
CA ILE A 42 4.06 8.05 -2.68
C ILE A 42 2.77 8.34 -1.94
N ILE A 43 2.86 8.68 -0.65
CA ILE A 43 1.69 8.90 0.20
C ILE A 43 1.77 10.27 0.84
N ASN A 44 0.66 11.02 0.80
CA ASN A 44 0.60 12.28 1.50
C ASN A 44 0.60 12.05 3.02
N GLU A 45 1.64 12.54 3.70
CA GLU A 45 1.79 12.33 5.14
C GLU A 45 0.69 12.99 5.98
N ARG A 46 -0.01 13.99 5.43
CA ARG A 46 -1.10 14.73 6.11
C ARG A 46 -2.40 13.94 6.21
N LEU A 47 -2.53 12.82 5.48
CA LEU A 47 -3.74 12.00 5.48
C LEU A 47 -3.93 11.27 6.82
N SER A 48 -5.17 10.89 7.14
CA SER A 48 -5.43 9.97 8.26
C SER A 48 -4.83 8.59 7.97
N THR A 49 -4.57 7.79 9.02
CA THR A 49 -4.08 6.41 8.86
C THR A 49 -5.01 5.57 7.99
N ASP A 50 -6.32 5.68 8.19
CA ASP A 50 -7.34 5.01 7.37
C ASP A 50 -7.26 5.41 5.89
N ALA A 51 -7.13 6.71 5.59
CA ALA A 51 -7.01 7.17 4.21
C ALA A 51 -5.72 6.64 3.54
N LYS A 52 -4.62 6.51 4.28
CA LYS A 52 -3.37 5.92 3.77
C LYS A 52 -3.55 4.43 3.46
N GLU A 53 -4.18 3.68 4.36
CA GLU A 53 -4.50 2.26 4.15
C GLU A 53 -5.37 2.06 2.91
N GLN A 54 -6.39 2.88 2.70
CA GLN A 54 -7.25 2.77 1.53
C GLN A 54 -6.49 3.00 0.21
N ILE A 55 -5.50 3.90 0.18
CA ILE A 55 -4.67 4.11 -1.00
C ILE A 55 -3.86 2.84 -1.28
N PHE A 56 -3.17 2.30 -0.27
CA PHE A 56 -2.45 1.03 -0.42
C PHE A 56 -3.35 -0.09 -0.93
N ILE A 57 -4.47 -0.35 -0.27
CA ILE A 57 -5.38 -1.44 -0.65
C ILE A 57 -5.88 -1.24 -2.08
N LYS A 58 -6.27 -0.02 -2.45
CA LYS A 58 -6.77 0.29 -3.79
C LYS A 58 -5.70 0.00 -4.85
N GLU A 59 -4.51 0.57 -4.71
CA GLU A 59 -3.47 0.41 -5.73
C GLU A 59 -2.87 -1.01 -5.72
N MET A 60 -2.78 -1.67 -4.56
CA MET A 60 -2.25 -3.03 -4.48
C MET A 60 -3.26 -4.09 -4.95
N SER A 61 -4.56 -3.80 -4.94
CA SER A 61 -5.57 -4.70 -5.50
C SER A 61 -5.43 -4.92 -7.01
N THR A 62 -4.72 -4.02 -7.72
CA THR A 62 -4.43 -4.18 -9.15
C THR A 62 -3.18 -5.03 -9.42
N PHE A 63 -2.43 -5.41 -8.38
CA PHE A 63 -1.30 -6.32 -8.52
C PHE A 63 -1.83 -7.75 -8.54
N ASP A 64 -1.13 -8.64 -9.24
CA ASP A 64 -1.39 -10.07 -9.17
C ASP A 64 -0.89 -10.63 -7.82
N VAL A 65 -1.60 -10.23 -6.76
CA VAL A 65 -1.33 -10.61 -5.37
C VAL A 65 -1.64 -12.09 -5.10
N GLN A 66 -2.28 -12.78 -6.04
CA GLN A 66 -2.63 -14.21 -5.91
C GLN A 66 -1.40 -15.10 -5.87
N ASN A 67 -0.31 -14.69 -6.53
CA ASN A 67 0.94 -15.44 -6.59
C ASN A 67 1.94 -15.06 -5.48
N LEU A 68 1.58 -14.12 -4.58
CA LEU A 68 2.44 -13.69 -3.49
C LEU A 68 2.11 -14.41 -2.19
N SER A 69 3.16 -14.82 -1.46
CA SER A 69 3.04 -15.32 -0.09
C SER A 69 2.67 -14.15 0.84
N LEU A 70 1.37 -13.86 0.89
CA LEU A 70 0.79 -12.81 1.72
C LEU A 70 0.49 -13.34 3.14
N PRO A 71 0.73 -12.54 4.19
CA PRO A 71 0.18 -12.81 5.51
C PRO A 71 -1.35 -12.96 5.45
N SER A 72 -1.92 -13.89 6.22
CA SER A 72 -3.36 -14.22 6.19
C SER A 72 -4.26 -12.99 6.29
N LYS A 73 -3.88 -12.04 7.16
CA LYS A 73 -4.62 -10.79 7.38
C LYS A 73 -4.69 -9.88 6.13
N LEU A 74 -3.66 -9.88 5.29
CA LEU A 74 -3.68 -9.14 4.03
C LEU A 74 -4.50 -9.89 2.97
N LYS A 75 -4.43 -11.21 2.95
CA LYS A 75 -5.23 -12.06 2.07
C LYS A 75 -6.73 -11.79 2.25
N GLU A 76 -7.22 -11.83 3.49
CA GLU A 76 -8.62 -11.53 3.82
C GLU A 76 -9.03 -10.11 3.37
N LEU A 77 -8.14 -9.13 3.49
CA LEU A 77 -8.41 -7.75 3.08
C LEU A 77 -8.55 -7.60 1.56
N PHE A 78 -7.76 -8.34 0.77
CA PHE A 78 -7.85 -8.30 -0.70
C PHE A 78 -9.02 -9.14 -1.21
N GLU A 79 -9.29 -10.32 -0.62
CA GLU A 79 -10.40 -11.19 -1.03
C GLU A 79 -11.77 -10.56 -0.77
N LYS A 80 -11.94 -9.83 0.35
CA LYS A 80 -13.22 -9.21 0.72
C LYS A 80 -13.66 -8.06 -0.22
N LYS A 81 -12.80 -7.57 -1.11
CA LYS A 81 -13.16 -6.57 -2.14
C LYS A 81 -13.51 -7.19 -3.51
N CYS A 82 -13.40 -8.52 -3.68
CA CYS A 82 -13.81 -9.24 -4.88
C CYS A 82 -15.22 -9.88 -4.78
N SER A 83 -16.02 -9.52 -3.78
CA SER A 83 -17.43 -9.95 -3.64
C SER A 83 -18.41 -8.81 -3.90
#